data_AF-T0Y5G5-F1
#
_entry.id   AF-T0Y5G5-F1
#
_cell.length_a   1.000
_cell.length_b   1.000
_cell.length_c   1.000
_cell.angle_alpha   90.00
_cell.angle_beta   90.00
_cell.angle_gamma   90.00
#
_symmetry.space_group_name_H-M   'P 1'
#
loop_
_entity.id
_entity.type
_entity.pdbx_description
1 polymer ?
#
loop_
_entity_poly.entity_id
_entity_poly.type
_entity_poly.pdbx_seq_one_letter_code
_entity_poly.pdbx_strand_id
1 'polypeptide(L)' 'MRMTAFGRLRSPLEARRRLLALVRPITRMETLSLTEAAGRICAETVRAVHAVPSFPRASWDGYAVRSRDL' A
#
# COMPACT_ATOMS: atom_id res chain seq x y z
N MET A 1 -20.68 -50.46 -3.17
CA MET A 1 -20.08 -49.53 -2.19
C MET A 1 -20.03 -48.14 -2.84
N ARG A 2 -20.82 -47.16 -2.38
CA ARG A 2 -20.81 -45.79 -2.94
C ARG A 2 -19.61 -45.04 -2.34
N MET A 3 -18.55 -44.84 -3.12
CA MET A 3 -17.47 -43.94 -2.73
C MET A 3 -17.89 -42.51 -3.02
N THR A 4 -18.27 -41.77 -1.97
CA THR A 4 -18.32 -40.30 -2.05
C THR A 4 -16.88 -39.79 -2.04
N ALA A 5 -16.37 -39.39 -3.20
CA ALA A 5 -14.97 -38.96 -3.39
C ALA A 5 -14.57 -37.77 -2.50
N PHE A 6 -15.54 -36.98 -2.02
CA PHE A 6 -15.31 -35.86 -1.11
C PHE A 6 -16.43 -35.79 -0.06
N GLY A 7 -16.07 -35.41 1.18
CA GLY A 7 -17.02 -35.10 2.24
C GLY A 7 -17.78 -33.79 1.98
N ARG A 8 -18.39 -33.19 3.02
CA ARG A 8 -19.10 -31.91 2.87
C ARG A 8 -18.14 -30.80 2.43
N LEU A 9 -18.29 -30.33 1.20
CA LEU A 9 -17.51 -29.23 0.64
C LEU A 9 -17.89 -27.90 1.30
N ARG A 10 -16.88 -27.04 1.49
CA ARG A 10 -17.05 -25.66 1.95
C ARG A 10 -16.97 -24.71 0.77
N SER A 11 -17.55 -23.52 0.90
CA SER A 11 -17.40 -22.51 -0.14
C SER A 11 -15.94 -22.03 -0.22
N PRO A 12 -15.46 -21.60 -1.41
CA PRO A 12 -14.12 -21.03 -1.55
C PRO A 12 -13.85 -19.85 -0.61
N LEU A 13 -14.86 -19.02 -0.33
CA LEU A 13 -14.75 -17.90 0.61
C LEU A 13 -14.54 -18.36 2.06
N GLU A 14 -15.29 -19.39 2.48
CA GLU A 14 -15.16 -19.96 3.81
C GLU A 14 -13.80 -20.65 4.00
N ALA A 15 -13.32 -21.35 2.96
CA ALA A 15 -11.99 -21.94 2.93
C ALA A 15 -10.90 -20.87 3.01
N ARG A 16 -10.98 -19.82 2.18
CA ARG A 16 -10.03 -18.70 2.16
C ARG A 16 -9.97 -17.99 3.52
N ARG A 17 -11.11 -17.68 4.13
CA ARG A 17 -11.17 -17.04 5.45
C ARG A 17 -10.45 -17.87 6.52
N ARG A 18 -10.67 -19.19 6.52
CA ARG A 18 -10.00 -20.09 7.47
C ARG A 18 -8.49 -20.16 7.23
N LEU A 19 -8.06 -20.24 5.97
CA LEU A 19 -6.63 -20.22 5.66
C LEU A 19 -5.97 -18.92 6.13
N LEU A 20 -6.59 -17.78 5.84
CA LEU A 20 -6.09 -16.47 6.26
C LEU A 20 -6.07 -16.29 7.79
N ALA A 21 -6.97 -16.96 8.52
CA ALA A 21 -6.99 -16.93 9.98
C ALA A 21 -5.83 -17.72 10.64
N LEU A 22 -5.18 -18.62 9.90
CA LEU A 22 -4.08 -19.43 10.41
C LEU A 22 -2.69 -18.84 10.11
N VAL A 23 -2.59 -17.97 9.11
CA VAL A 23 -1.32 -17.36 8.73
C VAL A 23 -1.04 -16.13 9.58
N ARG A 24 0.24 -15.92 9.88
CA ARG A 24 0.72 -14.69 10.52
C ARG A 24 1.51 -13.88 9.50
N PRO A 25 1.42 -12.54 9.52
CA PRO A 25 2.27 -11.69 8.69
C PRO A 25 3.75 -11.97 8.93
N ILE A 26 4.56 -11.86 7.89
CA ILE A 26 6.02 -11.92 8.01
C ILE A 26 6.48 -10.62 8.69
N THR A 27 7.24 -10.74 9.78
CA THR A 27 7.72 -9.58 10.57
C THR A 27 9.19 -9.26 10.33
N ARG A 28 9.91 -10.08 9.55
CA ARG A 28 11.31 -9.80 9.22
C ARG A 28 11.37 -8.59 8.27
N MET A 29 12.23 -7.65 8.60
CA MET A 29 12.44 -6.42 7.84
C MET A 29 13.91 -6.32 7.43
N GLU A 30 14.16 -5.59 6.37
CA GLU A 30 15.49 -5.18 5.93
C GLU A 30 15.42 -3.76 5.35
N THR A 31 16.54 -3.05 5.38
CA THR A 31 16.66 -1.75 4.72
C THR A 31 17.39 -1.95 3.40
N LEU A 32 16.81 -1.48 2.31
CA LEU A 32 17.32 -1.66 0.96
C LEU A 32 17.45 -0.31 0.26
N SER A 33 18.26 -0.26 -0.79
CA SER A 33 18.25 0.87 -1.72
C SER A 33 16.91 0.92 -2.49
N LEU A 34 16.51 2.11 -2.93
CA LEU A 34 15.26 2.27 -3.71
C LEU A 34 15.27 1.47 -5.02
N THR A 35 16.44 1.31 -5.63
CA THR A 35 16.62 0.54 -6.88
C THR A 35 16.34 -0.95 -6.70
N GLU A 36 16.46 -1.48 -5.48
CA GLU A 36 16.19 -2.89 -5.15
C GLU A 36 14.81 -3.10 -4.52
N ALA A 37 14.09 -2.02 -4.21
CA ALA A 37 12.82 -2.06 -3.50
C ALA A 37 11.61 -2.40 -4.40
N ALA A 38 11.79 -2.45 -5.72
CA ALA A 38 10.70 -2.75 -6.66
C ALA A 38 10.09 -4.14 -6.37
N GLY A 39 8.77 -4.19 -6.19
CA GLY A 39 8.03 -5.42 -5.85
C GLY A 39 8.12 -5.87 -4.39
N ARG A 40 8.83 -5.13 -3.53
CA ARG A 40 8.86 -5.36 -2.07
C ARG A 40 7.64 -4.72 -1.39
N ILE A 41 7.39 -5.11 -0.14
CA ILE A 41 6.32 -4.55 0.70
C ILE A 41 6.98 -3.62 1.74
N CYS A 42 6.47 -2.40 1.86
CA CYS A 42 6.92 -1.47 2.90
C CYS A 42 6.62 -2.07 4.28
N ALA A 43 7.65 -2.14 5.12
CA ALA A 43 7.50 -2.69 6.46
C ALA A 43 6.82 -1.71 7.44
N GLU A 44 6.93 -0.41 7.16
CA GLU A 44 6.33 0.68 7.94
C GLU A 44 5.75 1.77 7.03
N THR A 45 4.99 2.69 7.61
CA THR A 45 4.44 3.85 6.88
C THR A 45 5.55 4.83 6.53
N VAL A 46 5.74 5.11 5.23
CA VAL A 46 6.66 6.15 4.76
C VAL A 46 6.01 7.53 4.93
N ARG A 47 6.66 8.41 5.69
CA ARG A 47 6.20 9.79 5.91
C ARG A 47 7.12 10.77 5.20
N ALA A 48 6.53 11.78 4.58
CA ALA A 48 7.30 12.90 4.05
C ALA A 48 7.95 13.65 5.21
N VAL A 49 9.26 13.85 5.12
CA VAL A 49 10.03 14.59 6.14
C VAL A 49 9.88 16.11 5.99
N HIS A 50 9.51 16.58 4.79
CA HIS A 50 9.36 17.99 4.45
C HIS A 50 8.18 18.22 3.50
N ALA A 51 7.65 19.44 3.48
CA ALA A 51 6.65 19.85 2.49
C ALA A 51 7.26 19.88 1.08
N VAL A 52 6.48 19.44 0.07
CA VAL A 52 6.89 19.47 -1.33
C VAL A 52 5.74 20.07 -2.16
N PRO A 53 5.90 21.28 -2.74
CA PRO A 53 7.07 22.16 -2.63
C PRO A 53 7.25 22.72 -1.21
N SER A 54 8.48 23.07 -0.86
CA SER A 54 8.81 23.61 0.46
C SER A 54 8.44 25.08 0.64
N PHE A 55 8.02 25.76 -0.42
CA PHE A 55 7.64 27.17 -0.41
C PHE A 55 6.59 27.49 -1.50
N PRO A 56 5.82 28.59 -1.36
CA PRO A 56 4.91 29.03 -2.40
C PRO A 56 5.66 29.40 -3.68
N ARG A 57 5.25 28.82 -4.80
CA ARG A 57 5.87 29.07 -6.12
C ARG A 57 4.80 29.40 -7.15
N ALA A 58 5.15 30.20 -8.15
CA ALA A 58 4.29 30.41 -9.30
C ALA A 58 4.08 29.08 -10.04
N SER A 59 2.82 28.81 -10.41
CA SER A 59 2.46 27.64 -11.22
C SER A 59 2.65 27.90 -12.72
N TRP A 60 2.71 29.18 -13.10
CA TRP A 60 2.74 29.66 -14.48
C TRP A 60 3.63 30.90 -14.59
N ASP A 61 4.06 31.19 -15.82
CA ASP A 61 4.70 32.46 -16.15
C ASP A 61 3.66 33.57 -16.18
N GLY A 62 3.97 34.71 -15.56
CA GLY A 62 3.05 35.83 -15.45
C GLY A 62 3.52 36.85 -14.42
N TYR A 63 2.59 37.68 -13.95
CA TYR A 63 2.87 38.72 -12.97
C TYR A 63 2.20 38.41 -11.64
N ALA A 64 2.96 38.52 -10.54
CA ALA A 64 2.41 38.42 -9.20
C ALA A 64 1.58 39.67 -8.90
N VAL A 65 0.30 39.47 -8.62
CA VAL A 65 -0.65 40.54 -8.30
C VAL A 65 -1.23 40.32 -6.91
N ARG A 66 -1.63 41.41 -6.25
CA ARG A 66 -2.44 41.31 -5.04
C ARG A 66 -3.88 41.10 -5.47
N SER A 67 -4.47 39.96 -5.11
CA SER A 67 -5.84 39.62 -5.52
C SER A 67 -6.90 40.65 -5.09
N ARG A 68 -6.61 41.48 -4.08
CA ARG A 68 -7.52 42.54 -3.60
C ARG A 68 -7.46 43.84 -4.40
N ASP A 69 -6.43 44.01 -5.23
CA ASP A 69 -6.22 45.21 -6.06
C ASP A 69 -6.77 44.98 -7.50
N LEU A 70 -7.40 43.82 -7.75
CA LEU A 70 -8.10 43.43 -8.97
C LEU A 70 -9.62 43.46 -8.73
#